data_AF-D8T621-F1
#
_entry.id   AF-D8T621-F1
#
_cell.length_a   1.000
_cell.length_b   1.000
_cell.length_c   1.000
_cell.angle_alpha   90.00
_cell.angle_beta   90.00
_cell.angle_gamma   90.00
#
_symmetry.space_group_name_H-M   'P 1'
#
loop_
_entity.id
_entity.type
_entity.pdbx_description
1 polymer ?
#
loop_
_entity_poly.entity_id
_entity_poly.type
_entity_poly.pdbx_seq_one_letter_code
_entity_poly.pdbx_strand_id
1 'polypeptide(L)'
;MSKRTLVTWTALIAGYAHFGHGRDAIQIFHEMEVEGIDPDDLCFLKVISACTHIGLLEKALNYLLSMSSDHCLEPSQEHYVCVADGFGRIGNLKRAEEVIYGMPYKPNAEALGALLGACRIHPQNSPTIGKRAANQVLRDNNPKDVHRLLHIFT
;
A
#
# COMPACT_ATOMS: atom_id res chain seq x y z
N MET A 1 -13.77 -10.16 31.77
CA MET A 1 -13.31 -9.26 30.68
C MET A 1 -13.30 -10.08 29.39
N SER A 2 -13.94 -9.62 28.32
CA SER A 2 -13.90 -10.34 27.04
C SER A 2 -12.47 -10.30 26.49
N LYS A 3 -11.89 -11.47 26.22
CA LYS A 3 -10.57 -11.57 25.59
C LYS A 3 -10.65 -10.94 24.19
N ARG A 4 -9.76 -9.98 23.89
CA ARG A 4 -9.67 -9.39 22.55
C ARG A 4 -9.22 -10.47 21.56
N THR A 5 -9.87 -10.51 20.41
CA THR A 5 -9.51 -11.41 19.30
C THR A 5 -8.77 -10.63 18.21
N LEU A 6 -8.08 -11.32 17.31
CA LEU A 6 -7.48 -10.72 16.11
C LEU A 6 -8.50 -9.83 15.37
N VAL A 7 -9.73 -10.31 15.16
CA VAL A 7 -10.80 -9.51 14.53
C VAL A 7 -11.07 -8.20 15.27
N THR A 8 -11.06 -8.22 16.60
CA THR A 8 -11.27 -7.02 17.43
C THR A 8 -10.11 -6.05 17.29
N TRP A 9 -8.87 -6.56 17.28
CA TRP A 9 -7.66 -5.75 17.09
C TRP A 9 -7.62 -5.13 15.70
N THR A 10 -7.84 -5.90 14.65
CA THR A 10 -7.88 -5.41 13.26
C THR A 10 -8.96 -4.34 13.09
N ALA A 11 -10.14 -4.50 13.72
CA ALA A 11 -11.18 -3.48 13.70
C ALA A 11 -10.77 -2.19 14.41
N LEU A 12 -10.08 -2.27 15.55
CA LEU A 12 -9.54 -1.11 16.25
C LEU A 12 -8.52 -0.38 15.37
N ILE A 13 -7.53 -1.10 14.84
CA ILE A 13 -6.48 -0.53 13.98
C ILE A 13 -7.10 0.16 12.77
N ALA A 14 -8.04 -0.50 12.08
CA ALA A 14 -8.75 0.07 10.95
C ALA A 14 -9.55 1.33 11.33
N GLY A 15 -10.21 1.32 12.49
CA GLY A 15 -10.97 2.47 12.99
C GLY A 15 -10.08 3.68 13.21
N TYR A 16 -8.99 3.53 13.98
CA TYR A 16 -8.04 4.63 14.21
C TYR A 16 -7.38 5.11 12.90
N ALA A 17 -7.02 4.20 12.00
CA ALA A 17 -6.48 4.55 10.69
C ALA A 17 -7.46 5.40 9.86
N HIS A 18 -8.74 5.04 9.86
CA HIS A 18 -9.79 5.73 9.11
C HIS A 18 -10.06 7.15 9.63
N PHE A 19 -10.00 7.35 10.95
CA PHE A 19 -10.24 8.66 11.57
C PHE A 19 -8.99 9.56 11.65
N GLY A 20 -7.92 9.23 10.93
CA GLY A 20 -6.69 10.04 10.88
C GLY A 20 -5.78 9.89 12.09
N HIS A 21 -6.08 8.95 12.99
CA HIS A 21 -5.32 8.64 14.19
C HIS A 21 -4.25 7.56 13.90
N GLY A 22 -3.45 7.77 12.85
CA GLY A 22 -2.51 6.75 12.38
C GLY A 22 -1.45 6.34 13.41
N ARG A 23 -1.04 7.25 14.31
CA ARG A 23 -0.11 6.91 15.41
C ARG A 23 -0.74 5.98 16.44
N ASP A 24 -2.01 6.19 16.75
CA ASP A 24 -2.76 5.35 17.68
C ASP A 24 -3.02 3.97 17.07
N ALA A 25 -3.32 3.90 15.77
CA ALA A 25 -3.43 2.64 15.05
C ALA A 25 -2.13 1.80 15.13
N ILE A 26 -0.97 2.45 15.01
CA ILE A 26 0.33 1.79 15.15
C ILE A 26 0.58 1.33 16.60
N GLN A 27 0.22 2.16 17.58
CA GLN A 27 0.33 1.78 18.99
C GLN A 27 -0.52 0.54 19.31
N ILE A 28 -1.75 0.51 18.81
CA ILE A 28 -2.67 -0.63 18.97
C ILE A 28 -2.15 -1.89 18.28
N PHE A 29 -1.55 -1.76 17.10
CA PHE A 29 -0.88 -2.89 16.44
C PHE A 29 0.24 -3.47 17.32
N HIS A 30 1.07 -2.60 17.92
CA HIS A 30 2.14 -3.07 18.80
C HIS A 30 1.61 -3.71 20.09
N GLU A 31 0.54 -3.16 20.68
CA GLU A 31 -0.13 -3.78 21.84
C GLU A 31 -0.67 -5.17 21.53
N MET A 32 -1.23 -5.37 20.33
CA MET A 32 -1.69 -6.68 19.86
C MET A 32 -0.54 -7.70 19.83
N GLU A 33 0.62 -7.31 19.29
CA GLU A 33 1.81 -8.18 19.25
C GLU A 33 2.32 -8.51 20.67
N VAL A 34 2.34 -7.51 21.57
CA VAL A 34 2.75 -7.70 22.97
C VAL A 34 1.81 -8.64 23.73
N GLU A 35 0.51 -8.63 23.40
CA GLU A 35 -0.46 -9.60 23.92
C GLU A 35 -0.34 -11.00 23.29
N GLY A 36 0.62 -11.21 22.39
CA GLY A 36 0.89 -12.50 21.74
C GLY A 36 -0.17 -12.88 20.71
N ILE A 37 -0.84 -11.89 20.11
CA ILE A 37 -1.78 -12.11 19.02
C ILE A 37 -1.06 -11.84 17.70
N ASP A 38 -0.88 -12.89 16.90
CA ASP A 38 -0.22 -12.76 15.61
C ASP A 38 -1.06 -11.94 14.63
N PRO A 39 -0.49 -10.91 13.99
CA PRO A 39 -1.14 -10.20 12.89
C PRO A 39 -1.39 -11.14 11.70
N ASP A 40 -2.50 -10.92 11.00
CA ASP A 40 -2.76 -11.50 9.68
C ASP A 40 -2.52 -10.48 8.55
N ASP A 41 -2.68 -10.94 7.31
CA ASP A 41 -2.59 -10.14 6.08
C ASP A 41 -3.43 -8.85 6.18
N LEU A 42 -4.68 -8.95 6.63
CA LEU A 42 -5.56 -7.79 6.75
C LEU A 42 -5.06 -6.79 7.80
N CYS A 43 -4.57 -7.28 8.95
CA CYS A 43 -4.03 -6.43 10.00
C CYS A 43 -2.82 -5.62 9.51
N PHE A 44 -1.90 -6.25 8.80
CA PHE A 44 -0.77 -5.58 8.15
C PHE A 44 -1.21 -4.51 7.16
N LEU A 45 -2.18 -4.83 6.29
CA LEU A 45 -2.71 -3.85 5.35
C LEU A 45 -3.25 -2.60 6.06
N LYS A 46 -3.93 -2.76 7.20
CA LYS A 46 -4.47 -1.62 7.97
C LYS A 46 -3.38 -0.79 8.64
N VAL A 47 -2.37 -1.40 9.26
CA VAL A 47 -1.28 -0.63 9.89
C VAL A 47 -0.39 0.06 8.85
N ILE A 48 -0.15 -0.57 7.70
CA ILE A 48 0.56 0.03 6.56
C ILE A 48 -0.23 1.22 6.03
N SER A 49 -1.54 1.06 5.80
CA SER A 49 -2.41 2.16 5.36
C SER A 49 -2.43 3.32 6.37
N ALA A 50 -2.45 3.01 7.67
CA ALA A 50 -2.34 4.03 8.71
C ALA A 50 -1.02 4.82 8.56
N CYS A 51 0.10 4.13 8.37
CA CYS A 51 1.41 4.75 8.18
C CYS A 51 1.47 5.63 6.92
N THR A 52 0.96 5.15 5.79
CA THR A 52 1.00 5.89 4.52
C THR A 52 0.14 7.15 4.58
N HIS A 53 -1.01 7.11 5.25
CA HIS A 53 -1.90 8.25 5.41
C HIS A 53 -1.30 9.38 6.25
N ILE A 54 -0.48 9.06 7.25
CA ILE A 54 0.20 10.06 8.10
C ILE A 54 1.64 10.38 7.64
N GLY A 55 2.05 9.89 6.47
CA GLY A 55 3.36 10.17 5.86
C GLY A 55 4.54 9.41 6.46
N LEU A 56 4.31 8.37 7.27
CA LEU A 56 5.37 7.52 7.83
C LEU A 56 5.77 6.41 6.85
N LEU A 57 6.23 6.78 5.65
CA LEU A 57 6.43 5.85 4.53
C LEU A 57 7.55 4.82 4.78
N GLU A 58 8.65 5.22 5.42
CA GLU A 58 9.71 4.25 5.79
C GLU A 58 9.18 3.22 6.79
N LYS A 59 8.28 3.63 7.69
CA LYS A 59 7.66 2.71 8.64
C LYS A 59 6.69 1.75 7.95
N ALA A 60 5.92 2.26 6.98
CA ALA A 60 5.06 1.44 6.13
C ALA A 60 5.87 0.37 5.35
N LEU A 61 7.02 0.77 4.80
CA LEU A 61 7.94 -0.15 4.12
C LEU A 61 8.53 -1.19 5.07
N ASN A 62 8.91 -0.79 6.29
CA ASN A 62 9.39 -1.74 7.30
C ASN A 62 8.33 -2.77 7.67
N TYR A 63 7.06 -2.36 7.83
CA TYR A 63 5.96 -3.30 8.07
C TYR A 63 5.73 -4.24 6.88
N LEU A 64 5.83 -3.74 5.65
CA LEU A 64 5.74 -4.57 4.45
C LEU A 64 6.82 -5.67 4.45
N LEU A 65 8.05 -5.32 4.80
CA LEU A 65 9.18 -6.26 4.83
C LEU A 65 9.10 -7.22 6.02
N SER A 66 8.61 -6.74 7.18
CA SER A 66 8.51 -7.56 8.40
C SER A 66 7.49 -8.69 8.25
N MET A 67 6.47 -8.54 7.39
CA MET A 67 5.54 -9.62 7.06
C MET A 67 6.29 -10.92 6.71
N SER A 68 7.28 -10.85 5.82
CA SER A 68 8.03 -12.04 5.40
C SER A 68 9.15 -12.41 6.36
N SER A 69 9.86 -11.43 6.94
CA SER A 69 11.02 -11.73 7.79
C SER A 69 10.64 -12.22 9.18
N ASP A 70 9.57 -11.68 9.76
CA ASP A 70 9.27 -11.83 11.19
C ASP A 70 7.95 -12.59 11.41
N HIS A 71 7.02 -12.56 10.45
CA HIS A 71 5.67 -13.14 10.61
C HIS A 71 5.37 -14.29 9.64
N CYS A 72 6.30 -14.68 8.77
CA CYS A 72 6.12 -15.75 7.77
C CYS A 72 4.88 -15.53 6.88
N LEU A 73 4.53 -14.27 6.62
CA LEU A 73 3.44 -13.86 5.73
C LEU A 73 4.02 -13.39 4.39
N GLU A 74 3.36 -13.79 3.31
CA GLU A 74 3.66 -13.30 1.97
C GLU A 74 2.87 -12.01 1.72
N PRO A 75 3.52 -10.86 1.52
CA PRO A 75 2.81 -9.61 1.28
C PRO A 75 2.04 -9.66 -0.04
N SER A 76 0.73 -9.48 0.02
CA SER A 76 -0.11 -9.40 -1.17
C SER A 76 0.18 -8.15 -2.00
N GLN A 77 -0.29 -8.10 -3.26
CA GLN A 77 -0.14 -6.92 -4.12
C GLN A 77 -0.71 -5.65 -3.48
N GLU A 78 -1.80 -5.76 -2.71
CA GLU A 78 -2.43 -4.62 -2.03
C GLU A 78 -1.48 -3.91 -1.06
N HIS A 79 -0.58 -4.65 -0.39
CA HIS A 79 0.41 -4.07 0.51
C HIS A 79 1.42 -3.21 -0.26
N TYR A 80 1.94 -3.71 -1.38
CA TYR A 80 2.87 -2.97 -2.25
C TYR A 80 2.21 -1.73 -2.84
N VAL A 81 0.97 -1.85 -3.33
CA VAL A 81 0.20 -0.72 -3.88
C VAL A 81 0.02 0.36 -2.83
N CYS A 82 -0.35 -0.02 -1.60
CA CYS A 82 -0.55 0.94 -0.50
C CYS A 82 0.72 1.75 -0.21
N VAL A 83 1.88 1.08 -0.11
CA VAL A 83 3.17 1.74 0.13
C VAL A 83 3.58 2.61 -1.06
N ALA A 84 3.44 2.11 -2.28
CA ALA A 84 3.78 2.83 -3.50
C ALA A 84 2.92 4.08 -3.71
N ASP A 85 1.62 3.99 -3.45
CA ASP A 85 0.70 5.13 -3.48
C ASP A 85 1.11 6.21 -2.46
N GLY A 86 1.53 5.80 -1.26
CA GLY A 86 2.10 6.71 -0.26
C GLY A 86 3.32 7.49 -0.79
N PHE A 87 4.30 6.81 -1.40
CA PHE A 87 5.45 7.47 -2.04
C PHE A 87 5.03 8.32 -3.25
N GLY A 88 4.04 7.87 -4.01
CA GLY A 88 3.50 8.56 -5.17
C GLY A 88 2.86 9.90 -4.82
N ARG A 89 2.05 9.96 -3.76
CA ARG A 89 1.40 11.18 -3.28
C ARG A 89 2.39 12.28 -2.93
N ILE A 90 3.54 11.93 -2.34
CA ILE A 90 4.59 12.89 -2.00
C ILE A 90 5.56 13.20 -3.16
N GLY A 91 5.32 12.62 -4.34
CA GLY A 91 6.12 12.87 -5.54
C GLY A 91 7.44 12.08 -5.61
N ASN A 92 7.65 11.12 -4.70
CA ASN A 92 8.80 10.22 -4.76
C ASN A 92 8.51 9.05 -5.71
N LEU A 93 8.37 9.37 -6.98
CA LEU A 93 7.98 8.43 -8.04
C LEU A 93 9.00 7.31 -8.24
N LYS A 94 10.28 7.60 -7.99
CA LYS A 94 11.36 6.60 -8.06
C LYS A 94 11.14 5.49 -7.03
N ARG A 95 10.90 5.85 -5.76
CA ARG A 95 10.61 4.83 -4.73
C ARG A 95 9.28 4.13 -4.96
N ALA A 96 8.25 4.85 -5.40
CA ALA A 96 6.98 4.23 -5.75
C ALA A 96 7.17 3.15 -6.84
N GLU A 97 7.97 3.45 -7.87
CA GLU A 97 8.32 2.51 -8.93
C GLU A 97 9.13 1.32 -8.41
N GLU A 98 10.14 1.56 -7.57
CA GLU A 98 10.96 0.50 -6.95
C GLU A 98 10.09 -0.47 -6.13
N VAL A 99 9.10 0.03 -5.40
CA VAL A 99 8.16 -0.81 -4.62
C VAL A 99 7.28 -1.65 -5.56
N ILE A 100 6.69 -1.05 -6.60
CA ILE A 100 5.79 -1.77 -7.52
C ILE A 100 6.54 -2.81 -8.37
N TYR A 101 7.73 -2.50 -8.84
CA TYR A 101 8.51 -3.44 -9.66
C TYR A 101 9.40 -4.37 -8.83
N GLY A 102 9.60 -4.08 -7.54
CA GLY A 102 10.31 -4.95 -6.60
C GLY A 102 9.46 -6.08 -6.03
N MET A 103 8.14 -6.05 -6.23
CA MET A 103 7.27 -7.13 -5.75
C MET A 103 7.48 -8.43 -6.54
N PRO A 104 7.22 -9.61 -5.93
CA PRO A 104 7.43 -10.91 -6.59
C PRO A 104 6.36 -11.24 -7.65
N TYR A 105 5.42 -10.34 -7.88
CA TYR A 105 4.31 -10.50 -8.82
C TYR A 105 4.45 -9.54 -10.01
N LYS A 106 3.67 -9.80 -11.05
CA LYS A 106 3.51 -8.84 -12.15
C LYS A 106 2.58 -7.69 -11.70
N PRO A 107 2.96 -6.41 -11.91
CA PRO A 107 2.09 -5.26 -11.66
C PRO A 107 0.73 -5.38 -12.32
N ASN A 108 -0.32 -5.41 -11.50
CA ASN A 108 -1.70 -5.37 -11.96
C ASN A 108 -2.11 -3.93 -12.34
N ALA A 109 -3.34 -3.78 -12.83
CA ALA A 109 -3.86 -2.49 -13.26
C ALA A 109 -3.94 -1.46 -12.11
N GLU A 110 -4.16 -1.92 -10.88
CA GLU A 110 -4.24 -1.05 -9.70
C GLU A 110 -2.87 -0.47 -9.33
N ALA A 111 -1.83 -1.31 -9.27
CA ALA A 111 -0.45 -0.92 -9.04
C ALA A 111 0.06 0.09 -10.08
N LEU A 112 -0.21 -0.19 -11.35
CA LEU A 112 0.15 0.72 -12.45
C LEU A 112 -0.69 2.00 -12.40
N GLY A 113 -1.95 1.90 -11.99
CA GLY A 113 -2.84 3.03 -11.74
C GLY A 113 -2.31 3.98 -10.66
N ALA A 114 -1.81 3.43 -9.55
CA ALA A 114 -1.18 4.22 -8.48
C ALA A 114 0.03 5.02 -9.00
N LEU A 115 0.91 4.38 -9.79
CA LEU A 115 2.05 5.06 -10.42
C LEU A 115 1.60 6.15 -11.40
N LEU A 116 0.62 5.86 -12.25
CA LEU A 116 0.09 6.82 -13.22
C LEU A 116 -0.60 8.02 -12.56
N GLY A 117 -1.38 7.76 -11.51
CA GLY A 117 -1.99 8.79 -10.67
C GLY A 117 -0.93 9.71 -10.07
N ALA A 118 0.14 9.14 -9.51
CA ALA A 118 1.26 9.89 -8.96
C ALA A 118 2.02 10.70 -10.02
N CYS A 119 2.27 10.13 -11.21
CA CYS A 119 2.90 10.83 -12.34
C CYS A 119 2.07 12.02 -12.82
N ARG A 120 0.73 11.91 -12.76
CA ARG A 120 -0.18 13.00 -13.13
C ARG A 120 -0.12 14.16 -12.13
N ILE A 121 0.01 13.87 -10.84
CA ILE A 121 0.15 14.89 -9.79
C ILE A 121 1.52 15.58 -9.89
N HIS A 122 2.56 14.83 -10.27
CA HIS A 122 3.95 15.29 -10.30
C HIS A 122 4.61 15.17 -11.70
N PRO A 123 4.11 15.88 -12.72
CA PRO A 123 4.52 15.68 -14.12
C PRO A 123 6.01 15.97 -14.41
N GLN A 124 6.62 16.87 -13.64
CA GLN A 124 8.02 17.26 -13.75
C GLN A 124 9.01 16.15 -13.34
N ASN A 125 8.59 15.19 -12.51
CA ASN A 125 9.49 14.20 -11.94
C ASN A 125 9.56 12.87 -12.71
N SER A 126 8.69 12.61 -13.71
CA SER A 126 8.79 11.33 -14.44
C SER A 126 8.03 11.20 -15.78
N PRO A 127 8.48 11.85 -16.86
CA PRO A 127 7.99 11.49 -18.19
C PRO A 127 8.31 10.03 -18.56
N THR A 128 9.33 9.40 -17.96
CA THR A 128 9.76 8.03 -18.27
C THR A 128 9.00 6.96 -17.48
N ILE A 129 8.79 7.15 -16.18
CA ILE A 129 8.05 6.19 -15.32
C ILE A 129 6.59 6.10 -15.80
N GLY A 130 5.94 7.23 -16.02
CA GLY A 130 4.56 7.26 -16.53
C GLY A 130 4.42 6.57 -17.89
N LYS A 131 5.38 6.76 -18.81
CA LYS A 131 5.40 6.06 -20.10
C LYS A 131 5.57 4.55 -19.93
N ARG A 132 6.46 4.09 -19.04
CA ARG A 132 6.63 2.65 -18.75
C ARG A 132 5.35 2.03 -18.21
N ALA A 133 4.78 2.64 -17.17
CA ALA A 133 3.55 2.16 -16.55
C ALA A 133 2.40 2.12 -17.56
N ALA A 134 2.21 3.20 -18.35
CA ALA A 134 1.18 3.26 -19.39
C ALA A 134 1.38 2.19 -20.48
N ASN A 135 2.60 2.02 -20.98
CA ASN A 135 2.90 1.00 -21.99
C ASN A 135 2.63 -0.42 -21.47
N GLN A 136 2.88 -0.68 -20.18
CA GLN A 136 2.58 -1.97 -19.57
C GLN A 136 1.07 -2.20 -19.45
N VAL A 137 0.30 -1.20 -18.99
CA VAL A 137 -1.17 -1.27 -18.97
C VAL A 137 -1.73 -1.59 -20.35
N LEU A 138 -1.22 -0.94 -21.40
CA LEU A 138 -1.65 -1.16 -22.79
C LEU A 138 -1.31 -2.56 -23.33
N ARG A 139 -0.20 -3.16 -22.86
CA ARG A 139 0.20 -4.52 -23.24
C ARG A 139 -0.63 -5.58 -22.52
N ASP A 140 -0.98 -5.31 -21.26
CA ASP A 140 -1.59 -6.30 -20.39
C ASP A 140 -3.13 -6.30 -20.45
N ASN A 141 -3.73 -5.21 -20.93
CA ASN A 141 -5.17 -5.05 -21.02
C ASN A 141 -5.65 -4.96 -22.47
N ASN A 142 -6.80 -5.54 -22.76
CA ASN A 142 -7.49 -5.34 -24.03
C ASN A 142 -7.85 -3.85 -24.16
N PRO A 143 -7.82 -3.20 -25.34
CA PRO A 143 -8.03 -1.75 -25.48
C PRO A 143 -9.34 -1.22 -24.88
N LYS A 144 -10.33 -2.10 -24.68
CA LYS A 144 -11.62 -1.79 -24.04
C LYS A 144 -11.51 -1.60 -22.51
N ASP A 145 -10.57 -2.26 -21.85
CA ASP A 145 -10.35 -2.18 -20.40
C ASP A 145 -9.46 -0.98 -20.04
N VAL A 146 -8.59 -0.56 -20.97
CA VAL A 146 -7.78 0.66 -20.86
C VAL A 146 -8.65 1.91 -20.72
N HIS A 147 -9.79 1.97 -21.43
CA HIS A 147 -10.74 3.09 -21.31
C HIS A 147 -11.38 3.19 -19.92
N ARG A 148 -11.65 2.07 -19.24
CA ARG A 148 -12.14 2.09 -17.85
C ARG A 148 -11.08 2.59 -16.88
N LEU A 149 -9.83 2.20 -17.09
CA LEU A 149 -8.73 2.67 -16.25
C LEU A 149 -8.52 4.18 -16.39
N LEU A 150 -8.69 4.76 -17.58
CA LEU A 150 -8.63 6.21 -17.77
C LEU A 150 -9.78 6.96 -17.07
N HIS A 151 -10.97 6.35 -16.97
CA HIS A 151 -12.13 6.93 -16.27
C HIS A 151 -12.12 6.73 -14.74
N ILE A 152 -11.41 5.72 -14.22
CA ILE A 152 -11.21 5.56 -12.76
C ILE A 152 -10.36 6.72 -12.19
N PHE A 153 -9.63 7.46 -13.04
CA PHE A 153 -8.77 8.57 -12.63
C PHE A 153 -9.22 9.96 -13.12
N THR A 154 -10.42 10.10 -13.72
CA THR A 154 -11.11 11.39 -13.93
C THR A 154 -12.00 11.73 -12.74
#